data_AF-A0A9D0ZV87-F1
#
_entry.id   AF-A0A9D0ZV87-F1
#
_cell.length_a   1.000
_cell.length_b   1.000
_cell.length_c   1.000
_cell.angle_alpha   90.00
_cell.angle_beta   90.00
_cell.angle_gamma   90.00
#
_symmetry.space_group_name_H-M   'P 1'
#
loop_
_entity.id
_entity.type
_entity.pdbx_description
1 polymer ?
#
loop_
_entity_poly.entity_id
_entity_poly.type
_entity_poly.pdbx_seq_one_letter_code
_entity_poly.pdbx_strand_id
1 'polypeptide(L)'
;MKRRSVSPALYLAAAGICLLLALVPAQAEEKPSADPKRSVVERNRAEKSKAQQKVEEIENVQFNLIKTGAKEFGAERLSDFLEDLESAVCEENRVKDHSLPEEYITVILTHTDREKELYLFFQQDGSWYLQTEDSAFYGKADFIEEYIDFQEADSNRTSSAKVEIFPLTESQIEWGKQFETYDVSYCFGNSVLRELENGLEEEEAIKVTREKLGSLLKRYRYAISHELYQGEEEHERRREEFLESLKEAMNYEEVEEYYQKHQTSREQILEKGKELWEAEMVIEDMTRMIYEKFRHGEDEIHGIVCEDVREYWGNFLMQVVYPEMEEKEGEAIEETLDEAEAFYRENRIKKD
;
A
#
# COMPACT_ATOMS: atom_id res chain seq x y z
N MET A 1 28.62 -5.78 10.94
CA MET A 1 27.36 -6.22 10.30
C MET A 1 26.65 -4.97 9.81
N LYS A 2 26.61 -4.77 8.49
CA LYS A 2 26.04 -3.58 7.87
C LYS A 2 24.51 -3.70 7.91
N ARG A 3 23.86 -2.72 8.54
CA ARG A 3 22.42 -2.46 8.40
C ARG A 3 22.16 -2.19 6.92
N ARG A 4 21.25 -2.93 6.32
CA ARG A 4 20.62 -2.59 5.04
C ARG A 4 19.25 -2.07 5.42
N SER A 5 19.01 -0.79 5.19
CA SER A 5 17.65 -0.24 5.20
C SER A 5 16.83 -1.05 4.20
N VAL A 6 15.63 -1.41 4.64
CA VAL A 6 14.61 -2.06 3.81
C VAL A 6 14.22 -1.05 2.74
N SER A 7 14.52 -1.38 1.48
CA SER A 7 14.09 -0.57 0.33
C SER A 7 12.56 -0.58 0.31
N PRO A 8 11.88 0.58 0.38
CA PRO A 8 10.49 0.65 -0.06
C PRO A 8 10.44 0.12 -1.49
N ALA A 9 9.44 -0.69 -1.77
CA ALA A 9 9.19 -1.24 -3.09
C ALA A 9 9.28 -0.13 -4.16
N LEU A 10 9.88 -0.49 -5.30
CA LEU A 10 9.81 0.26 -6.55
C LEU A 10 8.38 0.78 -6.78
N TYR A 11 8.18 2.09 -6.61
CA TYR A 11 7.04 2.80 -7.19
C TYR A 11 7.49 4.15 -7.72
N LEU A 12 8.49 4.14 -8.60
CA LEU A 12 8.78 5.26 -9.50
C LEU A 12 8.75 4.74 -10.94
N ALA A 13 7.55 4.31 -11.35
CA ALA A 13 7.16 4.47 -12.73
C ALA A 13 6.67 5.92 -12.84
N ALA A 14 7.40 6.73 -13.60
CA ALA A 14 6.91 8.02 -14.05
C ALA A 14 5.47 7.84 -14.55
N ALA A 15 4.52 8.34 -13.77
CA ALA A 15 3.10 8.39 -14.03
C ALA A 15 2.39 7.03 -14.27
N GLY A 16 1.57 6.58 -13.30
CA GLY A 16 0.65 5.45 -13.51
C GLY A 16 -0.10 4.96 -12.26
N ILE A 17 -1.23 5.58 -11.92
CA ILE A 17 -2.22 5.07 -10.95
C ILE A 17 -3.44 4.54 -11.74
N CYS A 18 -3.85 3.28 -11.52
CA CYS A 18 -5.22 2.87 -11.12
C CYS A 18 -5.47 1.35 -11.25
N LEU A 19 -6.06 0.81 -10.16
CA LEU A 19 -6.72 -0.47 -9.91
C LEU A 19 -7.47 -1.16 -11.08
N LEU A 20 -7.60 -2.51 -11.02
CA LEU A 20 -8.88 -3.21 -10.78
C LEU A 20 -8.77 -4.75 -10.62
N LEU A 21 -9.65 -5.26 -9.73
CA LEU A 21 -10.01 -6.63 -9.36
C LEU A 21 -10.76 -7.43 -10.47
N ALA A 22 -10.73 -8.78 -10.40
CA ALA A 22 -11.90 -9.62 -10.02
C ALA A 22 -11.89 -11.11 -10.51
N LEU A 23 -12.22 -12.01 -9.55
CA LEU A 23 -13.16 -13.16 -9.58
C LEU A 23 -12.79 -14.60 -10.03
N VAL A 24 -13.22 -15.52 -9.15
CA VAL A 24 -13.28 -17.01 -9.15
C VAL A 24 -14.62 -17.54 -9.71
N PRO A 25 -14.72 -18.82 -10.12
CA PRO A 25 -15.77 -19.73 -9.58
C PRO A 25 -15.21 -21.16 -9.24
N ALA A 26 -15.50 -21.79 -8.08
CA ALA A 26 -16.66 -22.63 -7.67
C ALA A 26 -16.82 -23.95 -8.51
N GLN A 27 -17.03 -25.21 -8.05
CA GLN A 27 -17.68 -25.84 -6.89
C GLN A 27 -17.38 -27.38 -6.70
N ALA A 28 -17.62 -27.90 -5.46
CA ALA A 28 -18.27 -29.15 -4.97
C ALA A 28 -17.79 -30.58 -5.42
N GLU A 29 -17.89 -31.72 -4.69
CA GLU A 29 -18.90 -32.32 -3.75
C GLU A 29 -18.30 -33.40 -2.77
N GLU A 30 -19.17 -33.96 -1.92
CA GLU A 30 -19.04 -34.56 -0.57
C GLU A 30 -18.72 -36.09 -0.36
N LYS A 31 -18.20 -36.40 0.86
CA LYS A 31 -18.56 -37.47 1.87
C LYS A 31 -18.34 -39.00 1.61
N PRO A 32 -18.48 -39.90 2.63
CA PRO A 32 -17.99 -39.93 4.04
C PRO A 32 -17.47 -41.34 4.47
N SER A 33 -16.99 -41.55 5.72
CA SER A 33 -17.23 -42.82 6.48
C SER A 33 -16.78 -42.78 7.96
N ALA A 34 -17.51 -43.55 8.79
CA ALA A 34 -17.62 -43.60 10.26
C ALA A 34 -16.43 -44.14 11.11
N ASP A 35 -16.24 -43.49 12.29
CA ASP A 35 -16.21 -43.95 13.72
C ASP A 35 -15.92 -45.43 14.09
N PRO A 36 -15.40 -45.80 15.30
CA PRO A 36 -15.70 -45.18 16.61
C PRO A 36 -14.60 -45.18 17.70
N LYS A 37 -14.77 -44.38 18.78
CA LYS A 37 -14.56 -44.82 20.20
C LYS A 37 -14.98 -43.76 21.23
N ARG A 38 -16.22 -43.90 21.72
CA ARG A 38 -16.84 -43.18 22.84
C ARG A 38 -16.13 -43.46 24.17
N SER A 39 -15.19 -42.60 24.55
CA SER A 39 -14.85 -42.29 25.96
C SER A 39 -13.84 -41.14 26.06
N VAL A 40 -13.11 -40.86 24.99
CA VAL A 40 -12.41 -39.60 24.71
C VAL A 40 -13.38 -38.55 24.13
N VAL A 41 -14.42 -39.03 23.44
CA VAL A 41 -15.44 -38.25 22.74
C VAL A 41 -16.18 -37.26 23.62
N GLU A 42 -16.40 -37.49 24.92
CA GLU A 42 -17.19 -36.54 25.73
C GLU A 42 -16.39 -35.32 26.23
N ARG A 43 -15.07 -35.47 26.46
CA ARG A 43 -14.19 -34.31 26.71
C ARG A 43 -13.90 -33.56 25.41
N ASN A 44 -13.53 -34.29 24.36
CA ASN A 44 -13.31 -33.71 23.05
C ASN A 44 -14.59 -33.09 22.46
N ARG A 45 -15.80 -33.52 22.87
CA ARG A 45 -17.05 -32.90 22.42
C ARG A 45 -17.38 -31.63 23.19
N ALA A 46 -16.95 -31.49 24.44
CA ALA A 46 -17.09 -30.24 25.20
C ALA A 46 -16.04 -29.20 24.77
N GLU A 47 -14.81 -29.62 24.48
CA GLU A 47 -13.75 -28.76 23.92
C GLU A 47 -14.04 -28.41 22.46
N LYS A 48 -14.42 -29.38 21.61
CA LYS A 48 -14.96 -29.08 20.27
C LYS A 48 -16.19 -28.20 20.34
N SER A 49 -17.08 -28.38 21.31
CA SER A 49 -18.26 -27.51 21.47
C SER A 49 -17.89 -26.06 21.81
N LYS A 50 -16.75 -25.79 22.44
CA LYS A 50 -16.30 -24.42 22.73
C LYS A 50 -15.54 -23.81 21.57
N ALA A 51 -14.60 -24.55 20.96
CA ALA A 51 -13.89 -24.09 19.77
C ALA A 51 -14.87 -23.84 18.62
N GLN A 52 -15.83 -24.73 18.41
CA GLN A 52 -16.84 -24.61 17.36
C GLN A 52 -17.85 -23.48 17.65
N GLN A 53 -18.11 -23.16 18.92
CA GLN A 53 -18.89 -21.98 19.29
C GLN A 53 -18.12 -20.69 19.01
N LYS A 54 -16.82 -20.64 19.34
CA LYS A 54 -15.93 -19.51 19.04
C LYS A 54 -15.79 -19.27 17.54
N VAL A 55 -15.71 -20.34 16.73
CA VAL A 55 -15.73 -20.27 15.26
C VAL A 55 -17.02 -19.65 14.72
N GLU A 56 -18.17 -19.95 15.33
CA GLU A 56 -19.47 -19.37 14.94
C GLU A 56 -19.62 -17.90 15.34
N GLU A 57 -18.81 -17.43 16.30
CA GLU A 57 -18.81 -16.05 16.79
C GLU A 57 -17.90 -15.13 15.97
N ILE A 58 -16.95 -15.66 15.18
CA ILE A 58 -16.08 -14.88 14.28
C ILE A 58 -16.78 -14.60 12.94
N GLU A 59 -16.86 -13.32 12.58
CA GLU A 59 -17.36 -12.83 11.30
C GLU A 59 -16.24 -12.78 10.25
N ASN A 60 -15.06 -12.25 10.62
CA ASN A 60 -13.94 -12.01 9.72
C ASN A 60 -12.60 -12.28 10.40
N VAL A 61 -11.63 -12.73 9.62
CA VAL A 61 -10.21 -12.80 9.99
C VAL A 61 -9.44 -11.88 9.06
N GLN A 62 -8.59 -11.02 9.61
CA GLN A 62 -7.74 -10.13 8.84
C GLN A 62 -6.28 -10.38 9.14
N PHE A 63 -5.47 -10.59 8.10
CA PHE A 63 -4.02 -10.66 8.17
C PHE A 63 -3.44 -9.44 7.44
N ASN A 64 -2.75 -8.56 8.16
CA ASN A 64 -2.30 -7.27 7.66
C ASN A 64 -3.44 -6.47 6.98
N LEU A 65 -3.38 -6.30 5.66
CA LEU A 65 -4.35 -5.55 4.86
C LEU A 65 -5.41 -6.44 4.20
N ILE A 66 -5.34 -7.75 4.39
CA ILE A 66 -6.24 -8.73 3.78
C ILE A 66 -7.26 -9.16 4.81
N LYS A 67 -8.50 -8.72 4.62
CA LYS A 67 -9.66 -9.08 5.43
C LYS A 67 -10.46 -10.15 4.68
N THR A 68 -10.72 -11.27 5.34
CA THR A 68 -11.39 -12.44 4.76
C THR A 68 -12.56 -12.83 5.66
N GLY A 69 -13.75 -12.99 5.08
CA GLY A 69 -14.91 -13.48 5.84
C GLY A 69 -14.67 -14.91 6.35
N ALA A 70 -15.14 -15.25 7.55
CA ALA A 70 -14.91 -16.55 8.19
C ALA A 70 -15.34 -17.75 7.30
N LYS A 71 -16.39 -17.57 6.49
CA LYS A 71 -16.84 -18.58 5.52
C LYS A 71 -15.83 -18.83 4.40
N GLU A 72 -15.19 -17.79 3.90
CA GLU A 72 -14.17 -17.88 2.85
C GLU A 72 -12.85 -18.40 3.42
N PHE A 73 -12.50 -17.98 4.64
CA PHE A 73 -11.33 -18.49 5.35
C PHE A 73 -11.42 -20.01 5.61
N GLY A 74 -12.64 -20.50 5.85
CA GLY A 74 -12.96 -21.91 6.01
C GLY A 74 -13.01 -22.33 7.47
N ALA A 75 -14.08 -23.04 7.87
CA ALA A 75 -14.34 -23.36 9.27
C ALA A 75 -13.28 -24.28 9.92
N GLU A 76 -12.71 -25.23 9.16
CA GLU A 76 -11.63 -26.10 9.66
C GLU A 76 -10.36 -25.27 9.90
N ARG A 77 -9.93 -24.49 8.89
CA ARG A 77 -8.77 -23.61 9.00
C ARG A 77 -8.91 -22.58 10.13
N LEU A 78 -10.11 -22.04 10.33
CA LEU A 78 -10.39 -21.13 11.44
C LEU A 78 -10.29 -21.84 12.80
N SER A 79 -10.83 -23.05 12.90
CA SER A 79 -10.73 -23.86 14.13
C SER A 79 -9.28 -24.14 14.48
N ASP A 80 -8.48 -24.59 13.50
CA ASP A 80 -7.06 -24.88 13.68
C ASP A 80 -6.30 -23.62 14.12
N PHE A 81 -6.56 -22.47 13.48
CA PHE A 81 -5.93 -21.20 13.86
C PHE A 81 -6.24 -20.79 15.30
N LEU A 82 -7.48 -20.96 15.74
CA LEU A 82 -7.89 -20.64 17.12
C LEU A 82 -7.26 -21.60 18.14
N GLU A 83 -7.14 -22.89 17.81
CA GLU A 83 -6.44 -23.87 18.64
C GLU A 83 -4.95 -23.54 18.76
N ASP A 84 -4.31 -23.13 17.65
CA ASP A 84 -2.91 -22.71 17.64
C ASP A 84 -2.68 -21.44 18.47
N LEU A 85 -3.55 -20.44 18.35
CA LEU A 85 -3.54 -19.24 19.20
C LEU A 85 -3.60 -19.59 20.70
N GLU A 86 -4.45 -20.53 21.09
CA GLU A 86 -4.58 -20.99 22.48
C GLU A 86 -3.37 -21.82 22.95
N SER A 87 -2.60 -22.39 22.02
CA SER A 87 -1.39 -23.16 22.30
C SER A 87 -0.16 -22.28 22.61
N ALA A 88 -0.22 -20.99 22.27
CA ALA A 88 0.86 -20.04 22.49
C ALA A 88 1.22 -19.93 23.99
N VAL A 89 2.52 -19.89 24.29
CA VAL A 89 2.99 -20.02 25.69
C VAL A 89 3.23 -18.63 26.28
N CYS A 90 2.50 -18.30 27.35
CA CYS A 90 2.68 -17.02 28.05
C CYS A 90 4.10 -16.90 28.61
N GLU A 91 4.77 -15.79 28.30
CA GLU A 91 6.10 -15.47 28.82
C GLU A 91 5.95 -14.43 29.96
N GLU A 92 5.41 -14.89 31.10
CA GLU A 92 5.06 -14.06 32.28
C GLU A 92 6.22 -13.16 32.80
N ASN A 93 7.47 -13.47 32.43
CA ASN A 93 8.68 -12.77 32.89
C ASN A 93 9.29 -11.78 31.88
N ARG A 94 8.74 -11.62 30.67
CA ARG A 94 9.31 -10.75 29.61
C ARG A 94 8.64 -9.39 29.44
N VAL A 95 7.63 -9.06 30.23
CA VAL A 95 6.91 -7.78 30.06
C VAL A 95 7.70 -6.63 30.69
N LYS A 96 8.23 -5.71 29.86
CA LYS A 96 8.09 -4.24 30.05
C LYS A 96 8.84 -3.30 29.09
N ASP A 97 9.77 -3.77 28.25
CA ASP A 97 10.66 -2.81 27.54
C ASP A 97 11.04 -3.24 26.11
N HIS A 98 10.07 -3.78 25.37
CA HIS A 98 10.25 -4.09 23.96
C HIS A 98 9.32 -3.20 23.14
N SER A 99 9.91 -2.21 22.47
CA SER A 99 9.30 -1.63 21.28
C SER A 99 9.09 -2.75 20.28
N LEU A 100 7.89 -2.87 19.72
CA LEU A 100 7.63 -3.74 18.58
C LEU A 100 8.74 -3.52 17.52
N PRO A 101 9.30 -4.58 16.93
CA PRO A 101 10.22 -4.42 15.83
C PRO A 101 9.52 -3.71 14.65
N GLU A 102 10.29 -3.12 13.75
CA GLU A 102 9.72 -2.46 12.54
C GLU A 102 8.94 -3.45 11.66
N GLU A 103 9.34 -4.73 11.66
CA GLU A 103 8.68 -5.80 10.90
C GLU A 103 7.83 -6.67 11.84
N TYR A 104 6.51 -6.60 11.67
CA TYR A 104 5.53 -7.44 12.36
C TYR A 104 4.35 -7.74 11.44
N ILE A 105 3.45 -8.60 11.91
CA ILE A 105 2.22 -9.00 11.23
C ILE A 105 1.07 -8.74 12.16
N THR A 106 0.03 -8.06 11.68
CA THR A 106 -1.21 -7.90 12.43
C THR A 106 -2.17 -9.00 12.06
N VAL A 107 -2.81 -9.59 13.07
CA VAL A 107 -3.96 -10.47 12.89
C VAL A 107 -5.12 -9.92 13.71
N ILE A 108 -6.28 -9.78 13.07
CA ILE A 108 -7.49 -9.28 13.70
C ILE A 108 -8.60 -10.29 13.53
N LEU A 109 -9.20 -10.68 14.65
CA LEU A 109 -10.45 -11.43 14.67
C LEU A 109 -11.58 -10.45 14.93
N THR A 110 -12.53 -10.35 14.00
CA THR A 110 -13.75 -9.55 14.19
C THR A 110 -14.91 -10.49 14.50
N HIS A 111 -15.53 -10.27 15.65
CA HIS A 111 -16.70 -11.01 16.12
C HIS A 111 -17.99 -10.50 15.48
N THR A 112 -19.03 -11.33 15.49
CA THR A 112 -20.36 -11.01 14.95
C THR A 112 -21.06 -9.82 15.65
N ASP A 113 -20.65 -9.48 16.87
CA ASP A 113 -21.08 -8.29 17.61
C ASP A 113 -20.20 -7.05 17.37
N ARG A 114 -19.22 -7.16 16.46
CA ARG A 114 -18.20 -6.18 16.07
C ARG A 114 -17.08 -5.96 17.09
N GLU A 115 -16.99 -6.76 18.16
CA GLU A 115 -15.77 -6.77 18.99
C GLU A 115 -14.57 -7.26 18.17
N LYS A 116 -13.39 -6.71 18.44
CA LYS A 116 -12.15 -7.02 17.70
C LYS A 116 -11.06 -7.46 18.66
N GLU A 117 -10.36 -8.53 18.30
CA GLU A 117 -9.15 -9.00 18.98
C GLU A 117 -7.94 -8.76 18.08
N LEU A 118 -6.98 -7.96 18.54
CA LEU A 118 -5.75 -7.64 17.81
C LEU A 118 -4.56 -8.45 18.36
N TYR A 119 -3.84 -9.06 17.43
CA TYR A 119 -2.66 -9.87 17.67
C TYR A 119 -1.50 -9.37 16.79
N LEU A 120 -0.33 -9.16 17.40
CA LEU A 120 0.88 -8.68 16.74
C LEU A 120 1.93 -9.79 16.77
N PHE A 121 2.21 -10.37 15.62
CA PHE A 121 3.21 -11.42 15.45
C PHE A 121 4.53 -10.85 14.95
N PHE A 122 5.65 -11.26 15.51
CA PHE A 122 6.97 -10.80 15.06
C PHE A 122 8.06 -11.81 15.38
N GLN A 123 9.17 -11.71 14.63
CA GLN A 123 10.38 -12.47 14.90
C GLN A 123 11.37 -11.67 15.74
N GLN A 124 11.96 -12.33 16.74
CA GLN A 124 13.09 -11.80 17.49
C GLN A 124 14.06 -12.93 17.80
N ASP A 125 15.36 -12.70 17.59
CA ASP A 125 16.41 -13.69 17.81
C ASP A 125 16.15 -15.06 17.12
N GLY A 126 15.47 -15.04 15.97
CA GLY A 126 15.11 -16.22 15.19
C GLY A 126 13.93 -17.03 15.75
N SER A 127 13.16 -16.50 16.70
CA SER A 127 11.95 -17.11 17.25
C SER A 127 10.73 -16.22 17.04
N TRP A 128 9.56 -16.83 16.86
CA TRP A 128 8.29 -16.12 16.73
C TRP A 128 7.63 -15.84 18.08
N TYR A 129 7.12 -14.63 18.18
CA TYR A 129 6.40 -14.11 19.33
C TYR A 129 5.06 -13.52 18.90
N LEU A 130 4.13 -13.51 19.86
CA LEU A 130 2.82 -12.93 19.75
C LEU A 130 2.63 -11.92 20.89
N GLN A 131 2.14 -10.72 20.57
CA GLN A 131 1.71 -9.73 21.53
C GLN A 131 0.24 -9.36 21.29
N THR A 132 -0.55 -9.30 22.36
CA THR A 132 -1.94 -8.86 22.35
C THR A 132 -2.05 -7.35 22.63
N GLU A 133 -3.22 -6.76 22.38
CA GLU A 133 -3.48 -5.34 22.63
C GLU A 133 -3.21 -4.90 24.09
N ASP A 134 -3.52 -5.77 25.06
CA ASP A 134 -3.23 -5.55 26.49
C ASP A 134 -1.75 -5.75 26.86
N SER A 135 -0.87 -5.90 25.85
CA SER A 135 0.56 -6.12 25.98
C SER A 135 0.95 -7.44 26.67
N ALA A 136 0.04 -8.42 26.74
CA ALA A 136 0.43 -9.78 27.08
C ALA A 136 1.29 -10.37 25.95
N PHE A 137 2.29 -11.15 26.34
CA PHE A 137 3.35 -11.63 25.45
C PHE A 137 3.45 -13.15 25.51
N TYR A 138 3.52 -13.76 24.34
CA TYR A 138 3.51 -15.20 24.15
C TYR A 138 4.64 -15.63 23.20
N GLY A 139 5.30 -16.75 23.51
CA GLY A 139 6.27 -17.40 22.65
C GLY A 139 5.67 -18.62 21.91
N LYS A 140 6.47 -19.19 21.00
CA LYS A 140 6.07 -20.32 20.13
C LYS A 140 4.92 -19.97 19.19
N ALA A 141 5.00 -18.78 18.60
CA ALA A 141 3.99 -18.27 17.67
C ALA A 141 4.34 -18.57 16.19
N ASP A 142 5.18 -19.59 15.94
CA ASP A 142 5.66 -19.95 14.59
C ASP A 142 4.59 -20.57 13.70
N PHE A 143 3.49 -21.04 14.28
CA PHE A 143 2.30 -21.49 13.53
C PHE A 143 1.77 -20.41 12.57
N ILE A 144 2.03 -19.12 12.83
CA ILE A 144 1.57 -18.03 11.96
C ILE A 144 2.05 -18.23 10.51
N GLU A 145 3.21 -18.85 10.30
CA GLU A 145 3.77 -19.16 8.98
C GLU A 145 2.88 -20.08 8.14
N GLU A 146 1.97 -20.85 8.74
CA GLU A 146 1.03 -21.73 8.04
C GLU A 146 -0.22 -20.96 7.53
N TYR A 147 -0.50 -19.79 8.10
CA TYR A 147 -1.69 -19.00 7.81
C TYR A 147 -1.44 -17.85 6.86
N ILE A 148 -0.20 -17.33 6.86
CA ILE A 148 0.24 -16.32 5.92
C ILE A 148 0.98 -16.99 4.77
N ASP A 149 0.54 -16.71 3.54
CA ASP A 149 1.33 -17.10 2.38
C ASP A 149 2.55 -16.17 2.33
N PHE A 150 3.69 -16.65 2.86
CA PHE A 150 4.92 -15.86 2.97
C PHE A 150 5.40 -15.32 1.62
N GLN A 151 4.87 -15.79 0.49
CA GLN A 151 5.13 -15.21 -0.83
C GLN A 151 4.81 -13.70 -0.90
N GLU A 152 3.90 -13.15 -0.07
CA GLU A 152 3.69 -11.70 0.01
C GLU A 152 4.62 -10.99 1.02
N ALA A 153 5.04 -11.65 2.10
CA ALA A 153 6.00 -11.09 3.06
C ALA A 153 7.47 -11.15 2.56
N ASP A 154 7.79 -12.11 1.70
CA ASP A 154 9.09 -12.26 1.02
C ASP A 154 9.20 -11.41 -0.25
N SER A 155 8.15 -10.69 -0.65
CA SER A 155 8.27 -9.68 -1.73
C SER A 155 9.28 -8.58 -1.37
N ASN A 156 9.55 -8.38 -0.07
CA ASN A 156 10.61 -7.50 0.45
C ASN A 156 11.97 -8.20 0.66
N ARG A 157 12.05 -9.54 0.53
CA ARG A 157 13.30 -10.29 0.59
C ARG A 157 13.70 -10.76 -0.80
N THR A 158 14.53 -9.95 -1.44
CA THR A 158 15.36 -10.38 -2.57
C THR A 158 14.58 -10.98 -3.74
N SER A 159 13.57 -10.25 -4.21
CA SER A 159 13.37 -10.19 -5.65
C SER A 159 14.68 -9.61 -6.26
N SER A 160 15.56 -10.50 -6.68
CA SER A 160 16.69 -10.20 -7.57
C SER A 160 16.23 -9.87 -8.99
N ALA A 161 14.95 -9.53 -9.18
CA ALA A 161 14.47 -8.90 -10.39
C ALA A 161 15.21 -7.56 -10.48
N LYS A 162 16.17 -7.50 -11.40
CA LYS A 162 16.84 -6.26 -11.70
C LYS A 162 15.80 -5.27 -12.18
N VAL A 163 15.75 -4.11 -11.53
CA VAL A 163 14.86 -3.01 -11.90
C VAL A 163 15.21 -2.55 -13.30
N GLU A 164 14.18 -2.37 -14.14
CA GLU A 164 14.31 -1.70 -15.43
C GLU A 164 13.82 -0.26 -15.28
N ILE A 165 14.59 0.70 -15.81
CA ILE A 165 14.23 2.11 -15.86
C ILE A 165 13.41 2.36 -17.13
N PHE A 166 12.25 3.00 -16.99
CA PHE A 166 11.46 3.46 -18.13
C PHE A 166 11.81 4.92 -18.43
N PRO A 167 12.54 5.23 -19.52
CA PRO A 167 12.90 6.60 -19.86
C PRO A 167 11.67 7.38 -20.35
N LEU A 168 11.72 8.71 -20.22
CA LEU A 168 10.76 9.61 -20.86
C LEU A 168 10.82 9.47 -22.40
N THR A 169 9.70 9.68 -23.08
CA THR A 169 9.68 9.72 -24.55
C THR A 169 10.37 10.97 -25.09
N GLU A 170 10.70 10.96 -26.38
CA GLU A 170 11.31 12.13 -27.04
C GLU A 170 10.42 13.38 -26.92
N SER A 171 9.10 13.23 -27.08
CA SER A 171 8.12 14.32 -26.92
C SER A 171 8.18 14.91 -25.51
N GLN A 172 8.31 14.05 -24.49
CA GLN A 172 8.37 14.46 -23.09
C GLN A 172 9.69 15.14 -22.74
N ILE A 173 10.81 14.64 -23.27
CA ILE A 173 12.12 15.30 -23.10
C ILE A 173 12.12 16.67 -23.77
N GLU A 174 11.58 16.79 -24.98
CA GLU A 174 11.51 18.08 -25.67
C GLU A 174 10.61 19.07 -24.92
N TRP A 175 9.45 18.61 -24.44
CA TRP A 175 8.59 19.40 -23.57
C TRP A 175 9.30 19.88 -22.30
N GLY A 176 10.14 19.04 -21.69
CA GLY A 176 10.89 19.38 -20.47
C GLY A 176 12.04 20.38 -20.66
N LYS A 177 12.48 20.64 -21.90
CA LYS A 177 13.60 21.57 -22.16
C LYS A 177 13.25 23.03 -21.87
N GLN A 178 11.98 23.41 -21.99
CA GLN A 178 11.54 24.79 -21.74
C GLN A 178 11.42 25.13 -20.24
N PHE A 179 11.61 24.16 -19.36
CA PHE A 179 11.44 24.30 -17.92
C PHE A 179 12.77 24.27 -17.16
N GLU A 180 12.95 25.19 -16.21
CA GLU A 180 14.06 25.15 -15.25
C GLU A 180 13.79 24.16 -14.11
N THR A 181 12.54 24.02 -13.69
CA THR A 181 12.03 23.04 -12.72
C THR A 181 10.72 22.43 -13.23
N TYR A 182 10.39 21.23 -12.78
CA TYR A 182 9.18 20.51 -13.19
C TYR A 182 8.03 20.81 -12.23
N ASP A 183 7.37 21.93 -12.47
CA ASP A 183 6.19 22.40 -11.75
C ASP A 183 4.88 21.77 -12.29
N VAL A 184 3.73 22.27 -11.82
CA VAL A 184 2.41 21.80 -12.27
C VAL A 184 2.20 22.00 -13.77
N SER A 185 2.73 23.06 -14.37
CA SER A 185 2.63 23.33 -15.81
C SER A 185 3.42 22.31 -16.63
N TYR A 186 4.62 21.94 -16.18
CA TYR A 186 5.35 20.82 -16.77
C TYR A 186 4.54 19.52 -16.66
N CYS A 187 4.04 19.20 -15.46
CA CYS A 187 3.28 17.98 -15.20
C CYS A 187 2.02 17.88 -16.05
N PHE A 188 1.32 19.00 -16.26
CA PHE A 188 0.14 19.08 -17.10
C PHE A 188 0.47 18.73 -18.54
N GLY A 189 1.41 19.44 -19.16
CA GLY A 189 1.77 19.16 -20.55
C GLY A 189 2.34 17.75 -20.74
N ASN A 190 3.17 17.28 -19.80
CA ASN A 190 3.72 15.93 -19.83
C ASN A 190 2.65 14.84 -19.74
N SER A 191 1.62 15.07 -18.91
CA SER A 191 0.49 14.14 -18.77
C SER A 191 -0.36 14.11 -20.03
N VAL A 192 -0.66 15.28 -20.62
CA VAL A 192 -1.40 15.34 -21.90
C VAL A 192 -0.64 14.62 -23.00
N LEU A 193 0.68 14.84 -23.14
CA LEU A 193 1.50 14.15 -24.14
C LEU A 193 1.44 12.62 -24.00
N ARG A 194 1.47 12.11 -22.78
CA ARG A 194 1.34 10.66 -22.53
C ARG A 194 -0.05 10.14 -22.90
N GLU A 195 -1.11 10.85 -22.56
CA GLU A 195 -2.47 10.45 -22.93
C GLU A 195 -2.69 10.45 -24.46
N LEU A 196 -2.08 11.42 -25.17
CA LEU A 196 -2.06 11.46 -26.63
C LEU A 196 -1.30 10.24 -27.22
N GLU A 197 -0.16 9.87 -26.62
CA GLU A 197 0.60 8.67 -27.01
C GLU A 197 -0.18 7.37 -26.77
N ASN A 198 -1.06 7.36 -25.75
CA ASN A 198 -2.01 6.27 -25.50
C ASN A 198 -3.23 6.28 -26.43
N GLY A 199 -3.30 7.23 -27.37
CA GLY A 199 -4.33 7.30 -28.41
C GLY A 199 -5.59 8.08 -28.03
N LEU A 200 -5.55 8.89 -26.97
CA LEU A 200 -6.65 9.82 -26.68
C LEU A 200 -6.58 11.04 -27.61
N GLU A 201 -7.75 11.58 -27.93
CA GLU A 201 -7.89 12.88 -28.59
C GLU A 201 -7.51 14.00 -27.62
N GLU A 202 -7.02 15.11 -28.13
CA GLU A 202 -6.41 16.18 -27.32
C GLU A 202 -7.33 16.72 -26.21
N GLU A 203 -8.59 17.03 -26.51
CA GLU A 203 -9.51 17.55 -25.49
C GLU A 203 -9.85 16.51 -24.41
N GLU A 204 -9.90 15.22 -24.76
CA GLU A 204 -10.10 14.15 -23.76
C GLU A 204 -8.83 13.95 -22.93
N ALA A 205 -7.64 14.02 -23.55
CA ALA A 205 -6.36 13.97 -22.87
C ALA A 205 -6.20 15.13 -21.86
N ILE A 206 -6.64 16.34 -22.23
CA ILE A 206 -6.69 17.51 -21.34
C ILE A 206 -7.62 17.26 -20.17
N LYS A 207 -8.85 16.80 -20.43
CA LYS A 207 -9.84 16.51 -19.38
C LYS A 207 -9.33 15.46 -18.39
N VAL A 208 -8.81 14.34 -18.88
CA VAL A 208 -8.22 13.28 -18.05
C VAL A 208 -7.03 13.81 -17.24
N THR A 209 -6.21 14.68 -17.83
CA THR A 209 -5.09 15.31 -17.13
C THR A 209 -5.56 16.22 -16.00
N ARG A 210 -6.58 17.05 -16.22
CA ARG A 210 -7.18 17.89 -15.17
C ARG A 210 -7.66 17.05 -13.99
N GLU A 211 -8.38 15.96 -14.25
CA GLU A 211 -8.88 15.07 -13.19
C GLU A 211 -7.72 14.42 -12.41
N LYS A 212 -6.69 13.92 -13.10
CA LYS A 212 -5.51 13.30 -12.48
C LYS A 212 -4.72 14.29 -11.62
N LEU A 213 -4.41 15.47 -12.14
CA LEU A 213 -3.64 16.48 -11.41
C LEU A 213 -4.45 17.13 -10.30
N GLY A 214 -5.74 17.39 -10.50
CA GLY A 214 -6.64 17.86 -9.45
C GLY A 214 -6.70 16.89 -8.27
N SER A 215 -6.82 15.58 -8.54
CA SER A 215 -6.75 14.53 -7.50
C SER A 215 -5.39 14.51 -6.77
N LEU A 216 -4.29 14.67 -7.50
CA LEU A 216 -2.95 14.73 -6.90
C LEU A 216 -2.80 15.94 -5.97
N LEU A 217 -3.17 17.13 -6.45
CA LEU A 217 -3.08 18.38 -5.67
C LEU A 217 -3.95 18.33 -4.42
N LYS A 218 -5.18 17.79 -4.51
CA LYS A 218 -6.07 17.58 -3.35
C LYS A 218 -5.43 16.66 -2.31
N ARG A 219 -4.87 15.52 -2.74
CA ARG A 219 -4.20 14.58 -1.81
C ARG A 219 -2.95 15.20 -1.17
N TYR A 220 -2.13 15.89 -1.94
CA TYR A 220 -0.93 16.56 -1.43
C TYR A 220 -1.29 17.64 -0.39
N ARG A 221 -2.22 18.55 -0.72
CA ARG A 221 -2.65 19.62 0.21
C ARG A 221 -3.31 19.07 1.46
N TYR A 222 -4.09 18.00 1.34
CA TYR A 222 -4.68 17.32 2.50
C TYR A 222 -3.60 16.72 3.41
N ALA A 223 -2.63 16.00 2.84
CA ALA A 223 -1.54 15.38 3.59
C ALA A 223 -0.71 16.42 4.36
N ILE A 224 -0.37 17.53 3.71
CA ILE A 224 0.35 18.65 4.35
C ILE A 224 -0.48 19.28 5.47
N SER A 225 -1.75 19.62 5.21
CA SER A 225 -2.61 20.29 6.19
C SER A 225 -2.93 19.46 7.43
N HIS A 226 -2.76 18.14 7.36
CA HIS A 226 -2.98 17.20 8.46
C HIS A 226 -1.69 16.57 9.00
N GLU A 227 -0.52 17.04 8.56
CA GLU A 227 0.78 16.53 9.01
C GLU A 227 0.92 14.99 8.80
N LEU A 228 0.35 14.48 7.71
CA LEU A 228 0.36 13.05 7.35
C LEU A 228 1.56 12.70 6.45
N TYR A 229 2.75 13.09 6.87
CA TYR A 229 3.99 12.86 6.12
C TYR A 229 5.20 12.77 7.06
N GLN A 230 6.29 12.15 6.60
CA GLN A 230 7.55 12.15 7.32
C GLN A 230 8.29 13.48 7.11
N GLY A 231 9.17 13.87 8.04
CA GLY A 231 9.92 15.12 7.91
C GLY A 231 10.85 15.14 6.69
N GLU A 232 11.25 16.34 6.26
CA GLU A 232 12.13 16.59 5.10
C GLU A 232 13.43 15.76 5.13
N GLU A 233 14.02 15.53 6.31
CA GLU A 233 15.23 14.72 6.47
C GLU A 233 15.02 13.26 6.02
N GLU A 234 13.86 12.68 6.30
CA GLU A 234 13.53 11.30 5.93
C GLU A 234 13.25 11.18 4.43
N HIS A 235 12.58 12.18 3.86
CA HIS A 235 12.34 12.29 2.42
C HIS A 235 13.66 12.42 1.64
N GLU A 236 14.59 13.26 2.11
CA GLU A 236 15.91 13.40 1.52
C GLU A 236 16.70 12.08 1.61
N ARG A 237 16.67 11.40 2.75
CA ARG A 237 17.31 10.09 2.92
C ARG A 237 16.76 9.06 1.91
N ARG A 238 15.43 8.96 1.78
CA ARG A 238 14.77 8.06 0.81
C ARG A 238 15.16 8.40 -0.63
N ARG A 239 15.44 9.67 -0.92
CA ARG A 239 15.93 10.15 -2.23
C ARG A 239 17.27 9.57 -2.56
N GLU A 240 18.21 9.77 -1.66
CA GLU A 240 19.58 9.33 -1.85
C GLU A 240 19.62 7.81 -2.03
N GLU A 241 18.83 7.07 -1.25
CA GLU A 241 18.69 5.62 -1.39
C GLU A 241 18.10 5.22 -2.75
N PHE A 242 17.03 5.87 -3.19
CA PHE A 242 16.45 5.61 -4.50
C PHE A 242 17.44 5.92 -5.64
N LEU A 243 18.09 7.08 -5.60
CA LEU A 243 19.08 7.52 -6.58
C LEU A 243 20.27 6.57 -6.68
N GLU A 244 20.72 6.02 -5.54
CA GLU A 244 21.78 5.01 -5.52
C GLU A 244 21.28 3.68 -6.11
N SER A 245 20.07 3.24 -5.75
CA SER A 245 19.47 2.02 -6.28
C SER A 245 19.31 2.04 -7.81
N LEU A 246 19.03 3.21 -8.39
CA LEU A 246 18.90 3.35 -9.85
C LEU A 246 20.20 2.99 -10.58
N LYS A 247 21.38 3.22 -9.99
CA LYS A 247 22.67 2.85 -10.59
C LYS A 247 22.86 1.33 -10.73
N GLU A 248 22.06 0.55 -10.01
CA GLU A 248 22.06 -0.91 -10.06
C GLU A 248 21.05 -1.47 -11.08
N ALA A 249 20.25 -0.61 -11.73
CA ALA A 249 19.26 -1.01 -12.73
C ALA A 249 19.91 -1.67 -13.95
N MET A 250 19.21 -2.63 -14.56
CA MET A 250 19.80 -3.46 -15.63
C MET A 250 20.08 -2.70 -16.93
N ASN A 251 19.31 -1.65 -17.21
CA ASN A 251 19.40 -0.82 -18.41
C ASN A 251 19.92 0.59 -18.10
N TYR A 252 20.62 0.77 -16.97
CA TYR A 252 21.12 2.08 -16.53
C TYR A 252 21.96 2.79 -17.60
N GLU A 253 22.96 2.10 -18.15
CA GLU A 253 23.86 2.67 -19.17
C GLU A 253 23.10 3.02 -20.47
N GLU A 254 22.16 2.17 -20.89
CA GLU A 254 21.33 2.42 -22.08
C GLU A 254 20.46 3.68 -21.92
N VAL A 255 19.87 3.87 -20.74
CA VAL A 255 19.05 5.04 -20.44
C VAL A 255 19.89 6.32 -20.36
N GLU A 256 21.09 6.27 -19.78
CA GLU A 256 22.00 7.43 -19.79
C GLU A 256 22.43 7.80 -21.21
N GLU A 257 22.78 6.82 -22.06
CA GLU A 257 23.08 7.07 -23.47
C GLU A 257 21.89 7.67 -24.23
N TYR A 258 20.67 7.21 -23.94
CA TYR A 258 19.45 7.75 -24.51
C TYR A 258 19.28 9.24 -24.15
N TYR A 259 19.37 9.60 -22.86
CA TYR A 259 19.28 11.00 -22.44
C TYR A 259 20.38 11.88 -23.02
N GLN A 260 21.62 11.38 -23.10
CA GLN A 260 22.74 12.11 -23.71
C GLN A 260 22.50 12.43 -25.18
N LYS A 261 21.88 11.53 -25.96
CA LYS A 261 21.48 11.80 -27.36
C LYS A 261 20.50 12.96 -27.46
N HIS A 262 19.66 13.16 -26.44
CA HIS A 262 18.73 14.29 -26.33
C HIS A 262 19.31 15.51 -25.60
N GLN A 263 20.63 15.56 -25.39
CA GLN A 263 21.35 16.67 -24.76
C GLN A 263 20.91 16.96 -23.31
N THR A 264 20.54 15.91 -22.57
CA THR A 264 20.21 15.97 -21.14
C THR A 264 20.86 14.79 -20.42
N SER A 265 20.76 14.75 -19.08
CA SER A 265 21.06 13.58 -18.27
C SER A 265 19.88 13.20 -17.39
N ARG A 266 19.89 11.98 -16.87
CA ARG A 266 18.90 11.54 -15.88
C ARG A 266 18.98 12.36 -14.60
N GLU A 267 20.20 12.67 -14.13
CA GLU A 267 20.41 13.51 -12.93
C GLU A 267 19.79 14.90 -13.11
N GLN A 268 19.92 15.51 -14.28
CA GLN A 268 19.27 16.78 -14.58
C GLN A 268 17.74 16.66 -14.55
N ILE A 269 17.18 15.61 -15.14
CA ILE A 269 15.73 15.36 -15.13
C ILE A 269 15.21 15.18 -13.70
N LEU A 270 15.94 14.41 -12.87
CA LEU A 270 15.57 14.16 -11.48
C LEU A 270 15.69 15.40 -10.60
N GLU A 271 16.72 16.22 -10.82
CA GLU A 271 16.89 17.48 -10.07
C GLU A 271 15.79 18.47 -10.44
N LYS A 272 15.44 18.60 -11.73
CA LYS A 272 14.27 19.40 -12.15
C LYS A 272 12.98 18.91 -11.50
N GLY A 273 12.85 17.60 -11.29
CA GLY A 273 11.69 16.93 -10.71
C GLY A 273 11.62 16.87 -9.18
N LYS A 274 12.55 17.51 -8.46
CA LYS A 274 12.66 17.36 -7.00
C LYS A 274 11.35 17.66 -6.25
N GLU A 275 10.67 18.75 -6.59
CA GLU A 275 9.45 19.18 -5.90
C GLU A 275 8.26 18.26 -6.18
N LEU A 276 8.15 17.74 -7.40
CA LEU A 276 7.13 16.74 -7.74
C LEU A 276 7.36 15.46 -6.94
N TRP A 277 8.62 15.05 -6.83
CA TRP A 277 9.00 13.85 -6.11
C TRP A 277 8.74 13.97 -4.61
N GLU A 278 8.94 15.16 -4.04
CA GLU A 278 8.53 15.50 -2.67
C GLU A 278 7.01 15.36 -2.48
N ALA A 279 6.21 15.88 -3.41
CA ALA A 279 4.75 15.76 -3.35
C ALA A 279 4.28 14.30 -3.41
N GLU A 280 4.93 13.46 -4.22
CA GLU A 280 4.64 12.03 -4.28
C GLU A 280 4.98 11.30 -2.97
N MET A 281 6.13 11.60 -2.35
CA MET A 281 6.50 11.00 -1.05
C MET A 281 5.53 11.37 0.06
N VAL A 282 5.10 12.64 0.11
CA VAL A 282 4.08 13.11 1.06
C VAL A 282 2.77 12.32 0.90
N ILE A 283 2.32 12.09 -0.33
CA ILE A 283 1.11 11.31 -0.60
C ILE A 283 1.31 9.83 -0.23
N GLU A 284 2.48 9.26 -0.52
CA GLU A 284 2.82 7.88 -0.16
C GLU A 284 2.80 7.69 1.36
N ASP A 285 3.35 8.64 2.12
CA ASP A 285 3.36 8.59 3.58
C ASP A 285 1.95 8.66 4.16
N MET A 286 1.12 9.58 3.66
CA MET A 286 -0.29 9.62 4.03
C MET A 286 -0.95 8.26 3.74
N THR A 287 -0.73 7.71 2.54
CA THR A 287 -1.31 6.42 2.15
C THR A 287 -0.88 5.31 3.11
N ARG A 288 0.41 5.23 3.44
CA ARG A 288 0.95 4.26 4.40
C ARG A 288 0.35 4.42 5.79
N MET A 289 0.24 5.65 6.30
CA MET A 289 -0.36 5.92 7.61
C MET A 289 -1.84 5.53 7.65
N ILE A 290 -2.59 5.79 6.57
CA ILE A 290 -4.00 5.40 6.48
C ILE A 290 -4.15 3.88 6.35
N TYR A 291 -3.28 3.22 5.60
CA TYR A 291 -3.27 1.76 5.48
C TYR A 291 -2.92 1.12 6.83
N GLU A 292 -2.04 1.73 7.61
CA GLU A 292 -1.68 1.24 8.94
C GLU A 292 -2.86 1.26 9.90
N LYS A 293 -3.75 2.25 9.79
CA LYS A 293 -5.03 2.27 10.53
C LYS A 293 -5.90 1.08 10.17
N PHE A 294 -6.09 0.81 8.88
CA PHE A 294 -6.84 -0.37 8.43
C PHE A 294 -6.20 -1.67 8.90
N ARG A 295 -4.87 -1.75 8.81
CA ARG A 295 -4.06 -2.89 9.30
C ARG A 295 -4.25 -3.14 10.80
N HIS A 296 -4.62 -2.12 11.57
CA HIS A 296 -4.93 -2.17 13.01
C HIS A 296 -6.44 -2.27 13.30
N GLY A 297 -7.26 -2.48 12.27
CA GLY A 297 -8.68 -2.77 12.42
C GLY A 297 -9.58 -1.54 12.40
N GLU A 298 -9.06 -0.34 12.09
CA GLU A 298 -9.91 0.78 11.71
C GLU A 298 -10.41 0.55 10.28
N ASP A 299 -11.53 -0.15 10.14
CA ASP A 299 -12.13 -0.54 8.86
C ASP A 299 -13.40 0.23 8.52
N GLU A 300 -13.71 1.30 9.26
CA GLU A 300 -14.91 2.11 9.07
C GLU A 300 -14.56 3.56 8.66
N ILE A 301 -15.19 4.05 7.60
CA ILE A 301 -15.16 5.47 7.22
C ILE A 301 -16.59 6.01 7.23
N HIS A 302 -16.86 6.99 8.10
CA HIS A 302 -18.18 7.66 8.21
C HIS A 302 -19.39 6.70 8.29
N GLY A 303 -19.31 5.63 9.09
CA GLY A 303 -20.41 4.66 9.23
C GLY A 303 -20.40 3.52 8.21
N ILE A 304 -19.48 3.53 7.24
CA ILE A 304 -19.35 2.48 6.22
C ILE A 304 -18.21 1.56 6.60
N VAL A 305 -18.55 0.32 6.98
CA VAL A 305 -17.60 -0.77 7.20
C VAL A 305 -17.09 -1.24 5.85
N CYS A 306 -15.77 -1.16 5.65
CA CYS A 306 -15.10 -1.51 4.41
C CYS A 306 -14.69 -2.99 4.43
N GLU A 307 -14.85 -3.65 3.29
CA GLU A 307 -14.52 -5.07 3.14
C GLU A 307 -13.02 -5.29 2.86
N ASP A 308 -12.37 -4.35 2.16
CA ASP A 308 -10.94 -4.41 1.90
C ASP A 308 -10.25 -3.04 1.98
N VAL A 309 -8.91 -3.03 2.00
CA VAL A 309 -8.10 -1.81 2.10
C VAL A 309 -8.33 -0.84 0.93
N ARG A 310 -8.72 -1.32 -0.26
CA ARG A 310 -8.98 -0.45 -1.41
C ARG A 310 -10.31 0.27 -1.26
N GLU A 311 -11.33 -0.42 -0.77
CA GLU A 311 -12.60 0.21 -0.40
C GLU A 311 -12.38 1.24 0.71
N TYR A 312 -11.58 0.88 1.73
CA TYR A 312 -11.22 1.80 2.81
C TYR A 312 -10.54 3.07 2.30
N TRP A 313 -9.52 2.92 1.45
CA TRP A 313 -8.84 4.03 0.80
C TRP A 313 -9.77 4.87 -0.08
N GLY A 314 -10.60 4.21 -0.89
CA GLY A 314 -11.57 4.88 -1.76
C GLY A 314 -12.57 5.71 -0.97
N ASN A 315 -13.12 5.16 0.11
CA ASN A 315 -14.03 5.88 1.01
C ASN A 315 -13.32 7.03 1.72
N PHE A 316 -12.09 6.84 2.21
CA PHE A 316 -11.30 7.92 2.80
C PHE A 316 -11.11 9.08 1.82
N LEU A 317 -10.73 8.80 0.57
CA LEU A 317 -10.57 9.84 -0.44
C LEU A 317 -11.89 10.55 -0.77
N MET A 318 -12.96 9.79 -1.02
CA MET A 318 -14.23 10.34 -1.52
C MET A 318 -15.07 11.02 -0.45
N GLN A 319 -14.96 10.59 0.80
CA GLN A 319 -15.80 11.10 1.90
C GLN A 319 -15.07 12.06 2.83
N VAL A 320 -13.74 11.99 2.90
CA VAL A 320 -12.92 12.85 3.78
C VAL A 320 -12.10 13.83 2.94
N VAL A 321 -11.16 13.32 2.15
CA VAL A 321 -10.14 14.15 1.50
C VAL A 321 -10.75 15.11 0.47
N TYR A 322 -11.47 14.59 -0.52
CA TYR A 322 -11.95 15.44 -1.62
C TYR A 322 -13.01 16.45 -1.19
N PRO A 323 -14.02 16.11 -0.36
CA PRO A 323 -14.98 17.11 0.11
C PRO A 323 -14.32 18.25 0.88
N GLU A 324 -13.36 17.93 1.76
CA GLU A 324 -12.67 18.96 2.55
C GLU A 324 -11.79 19.84 1.67
N MET A 325 -11.04 19.24 0.74
CA MET A 325 -10.16 20.00 -0.14
C MET A 325 -10.94 20.81 -1.17
N GLU A 326 -12.11 20.35 -1.59
CA GLU A 326 -13.02 21.15 -2.42
C GLU A 326 -13.49 22.40 -1.66
N GLU A 327 -13.84 22.28 -0.37
CA GLU A 327 -14.28 23.40 0.46
C GLU A 327 -13.14 24.39 0.76
N LYS A 328 -11.95 23.90 1.10
CA LYS A 328 -10.84 24.74 1.58
C LYS A 328 -9.93 25.27 0.48
N GLU A 329 -9.70 24.48 -0.56
CA GLU A 329 -8.63 24.69 -1.54
C GLU A 329 -9.12 24.60 -3.00
N GLY A 330 -10.41 24.32 -3.23
CA GLY A 330 -10.96 24.03 -4.55
C GLY A 330 -10.68 25.14 -5.58
N GLU A 331 -10.98 26.39 -5.25
CA GLU A 331 -10.74 27.54 -6.14
C GLU A 331 -9.26 27.70 -6.51
N ALA A 332 -8.35 27.58 -5.54
CA ALA A 332 -6.92 27.72 -5.77
C ALA A 332 -6.34 26.57 -6.62
N ILE A 333 -6.87 25.36 -6.45
CA ILE A 333 -6.49 24.20 -7.27
C ILE A 333 -6.97 24.39 -8.71
N GLU A 334 -8.21 24.82 -8.92
CA GLU A 334 -8.74 25.06 -10.27
C GLU A 334 -7.99 26.20 -10.98
N GLU A 335 -7.66 27.30 -10.29
CA GLU A 335 -6.83 28.37 -10.85
C GLU A 335 -5.45 27.86 -11.30
N THR A 336 -4.81 27.04 -10.46
CA THR A 336 -3.51 26.41 -10.80
C THR A 336 -3.64 25.52 -12.06
N LEU A 337 -4.74 24.77 -12.18
CA LEU A 337 -4.97 23.90 -13.34
C LEU A 337 -5.30 24.72 -14.61
N ASP A 338 -6.02 25.82 -14.49
CA ASP A 338 -6.33 26.72 -15.60
C ASP A 338 -5.06 27.39 -16.16
N GLU A 339 -4.16 27.84 -15.28
CA GLU A 339 -2.86 28.38 -15.68
C GLU A 339 -2.01 27.33 -16.40
N ALA A 340 -1.95 26.11 -15.85
CA ALA A 340 -1.19 25.01 -16.44
C ALA A 340 -1.76 24.58 -17.81
N GLU A 341 -3.09 24.54 -17.95
CA GLU A 341 -3.76 24.25 -19.22
C GLU A 341 -3.50 25.35 -20.26
N ALA A 342 -3.62 26.61 -19.87
CA ALA A 342 -3.34 27.74 -20.75
C ALA A 342 -1.89 27.69 -21.26
N PHE A 343 -0.93 27.45 -20.35
CA PHE A 343 0.48 27.28 -20.69
C PHE A 343 0.67 26.13 -21.70
N TYR A 344 0.04 24.97 -21.47
CA TYR A 344 0.08 23.87 -22.42
C TYR A 344 -0.46 24.26 -23.79
N ARG A 345 -1.63 24.89 -23.86
CA ARG A 345 -2.27 25.26 -25.14
C ARG A 345 -1.42 26.26 -25.94
N GLU A 346 -0.74 27.18 -25.27
CA GLU A 346 0.14 28.16 -25.90
C GLU A 346 1.45 27.56 -26.42
N ASN A 347 2.02 26.59 -25.69
CA ASN A 347 3.36 26.07 -25.93
C ASN A 347 3.40 24.64 -26.50
N ARG A 348 2.25 24.00 -26.73
CA ARG A 348 2.19 22.62 -27.24
C ARG A 348 2.93 22.47 -28.56
N ILE A 349 3.64 21.34 -28.69
CA ILE A 349 4.30 20.96 -29.94
C ILE A 349 3.21 20.62 -30.96
N LYS A 350 3.01 21.49 -31.95
CA LYS A 350 2.10 21.21 -33.06
C LYS A 350 2.76 20.16 -33.96
N LYS A 351 2.16 18.97 -34.07
CA LYS A 351 2.49 18.03 -35.13
C LYS A 351 1.90 18.57 -36.43
N ASP A 352 2.76 18.87 -37.39
CA ASP A 352 2.39 19.26 -38.77
C ASP A 352 1.73 18.11 -39.55
#